data_AF-A0A447RB08-F1
#
_entry.id   AF-A0A447RB08-F1
#
_cell.length_a   1.000
_cell.length_b   1.000
_cell.length_c   1.000
_cell.angle_alpha   90.00
_cell.angle_beta   90.00
_cell.angle_gamma   90.00
#
_symmetry.space_group_name_H-M   'P 1'
#
loop_
_entity.id
_entity.type
_entity.pdbx_description
1 polymer ?
#
loop_
_entity_poly.entity_id
_entity_poly.type
_entity_poly.pdbx_seq_one_letter_code
_entity_poly.pdbx_strand_id
1 'polypeptide(L)'
;MLFMTFFAHAADPEPGSQYLQAAEAGDRRAQYFLADSWLSYGDLNKAEYWAQKAADNGDADACALLAQIKITNPVSLDYPDAKKLAEKAVNAGSKTGEITLARILVNTQAGRPDYPKAISLLQNASEDLDNDSAVDAQMLLGLIYANGVGIAADDGKAAWYFKRSSAISRTGYSEYWAGMMFLNGEPGFIEKNKQKALHWLNLSCLEGFDTGCEEFETLTNG
;
A
#
# COMPACT_ATOMS: atom_id res chain seq x y z
N MET A 1 -24.19 -46.46 -26.44
CA MET A 1 -23.15 -45.91 -25.55
C MET A 1 -23.54 -44.48 -25.24
N LEU A 2 -23.88 -44.20 -23.99
CA LEU A 2 -24.28 -42.88 -23.51
C LEU A 2 -23.00 -42.14 -23.10
N PHE A 3 -22.59 -41.12 -23.85
CA PHE A 3 -21.47 -40.25 -23.46
C PHE A 3 -21.98 -39.24 -22.43
N MET A 4 -21.67 -39.49 -21.15
CA MET A 4 -21.72 -38.45 -20.12
C MET A 4 -20.48 -37.57 -20.27
N THR A 5 -20.64 -36.38 -20.81
CA THR A 5 -19.63 -35.32 -20.73
C THR A 5 -19.68 -34.74 -19.32
N PHE A 6 -18.67 -35.08 -18.50
CA PHE A 6 -18.39 -34.35 -17.27
C PHE A 6 -17.91 -32.94 -17.66
N PHE A 7 -18.72 -31.92 -17.36
CA PHE A 7 -18.22 -30.56 -17.28
C PHE A 7 -17.34 -30.47 -16.03
N ALA A 8 -16.02 -30.57 -16.20
CA ALA A 8 -15.09 -30.11 -15.19
C ALA A 8 -15.32 -28.61 -15.01
N HIS A 9 -15.84 -28.20 -13.85
CA HIS A 9 -15.69 -26.82 -13.42
C HIS A 9 -14.18 -26.56 -13.37
N ALA A 10 -13.68 -25.70 -14.25
CA ALA A 10 -12.33 -25.18 -14.11
C ALA A 10 -12.29 -24.50 -12.74
N ALA A 11 -11.49 -25.02 -11.81
CA ALA A 11 -11.17 -24.29 -10.60
C ALA A 11 -10.60 -22.93 -11.02
N ASP A 12 -10.96 -21.87 -10.30
CA ASP A 12 -10.38 -20.56 -10.55
C ASP A 12 -8.84 -20.69 -10.56
N PRO A 13 -8.16 -20.12 -11.56
CA PRO A 13 -6.71 -20.24 -11.65
C PRO A 13 -6.08 -19.67 -10.39
N GLU A 14 -5.04 -20.33 -9.87
CA GLU A 14 -4.32 -19.85 -8.69
C GLU A 14 -3.84 -18.40 -8.90
N PRO A 15 -3.81 -17.57 -7.84
CA PRO A 15 -3.26 -16.23 -7.88
C PRO A 15 -1.87 -16.20 -8.54
N GLY A 16 -1.74 -15.39 -9.59
CA GLY A 16 -0.48 -15.23 -10.32
C GLY A 16 -0.03 -16.45 -11.12
N SER A 17 -0.92 -17.41 -11.42
CA SER A 17 -0.58 -18.64 -12.17
C SER A 17 0.14 -18.39 -13.50
N GLN A 18 -0.07 -17.23 -14.15
CA GLN A 18 0.67 -16.83 -15.36
C GLN A 18 2.19 -16.64 -15.13
N TYR A 19 2.61 -16.40 -13.88
CA TYR A 19 4.01 -16.21 -13.49
C TYR A 19 4.66 -17.49 -12.97
N LEU A 20 3.88 -18.51 -12.60
CA LEU A 20 4.36 -19.67 -11.84
C LEU A 20 5.51 -20.41 -12.52
N GLN A 21 5.36 -20.75 -13.81
CA GLN A 21 6.39 -21.49 -14.54
C GLN A 21 7.73 -20.75 -14.58
N ALA A 22 7.71 -19.45 -14.84
CA ALA A 22 8.92 -18.62 -14.88
C ALA A 22 9.50 -18.41 -13.47
N ALA A 23 8.65 -18.24 -12.46
CA ALA A 23 9.06 -18.09 -11.07
C ALA A 23 9.77 -19.35 -10.54
N GLU A 24 9.25 -20.53 -10.88
CA GLU A 24 9.87 -21.83 -10.59
C GLU A 24 11.19 -22.03 -11.33
N ALA A 25 11.30 -21.48 -12.55
CA ALA A 25 12.55 -21.47 -13.31
C ALA A 25 13.60 -20.46 -12.78
N GLY A 26 13.26 -19.68 -11.75
CA GLY A 26 14.20 -18.75 -11.11
C GLY A 26 14.12 -17.31 -11.62
N ASP A 27 13.16 -16.96 -12.49
CA ASP A 27 13.01 -15.58 -12.96
C ASP A 27 12.57 -14.66 -11.81
N ARG A 28 13.43 -13.70 -11.43
CA ARG A 28 13.20 -12.83 -10.28
C ARG A 28 11.97 -11.93 -10.42
N ARG A 29 11.61 -11.52 -11.64
CA ARG A 29 10.43 -10.67 -11.87
C ARG A 29 9.15 -11.48 -11.78
N ALA A 30 9.13 -12.68 -12.34
CA ALA A 30 8.02 -13.61 -12.19
C ALA A 30 7.83 -14.00 -10.72
N GLN A 31 8.91 -14.22 -9.97
CA GLN A 31 8.84 -14.44 -8.51
C GLN A 31 8.22 -13.23 -7.79
N TYR A 32 8.65 -12.01 -8.12
CA TYR A 32 8.05 -10.79 -7.58
C TYR A 32 6.55 -10.68 -7.89
N PHE A 33 6.15 -10.82 -9.16
CA PHE A 33 4.75 -10.69 -9.54
C PHE A 33 3.87 -11.81 -8.98
N LEU A 34 4.41 -13.01 -8.82
CA LEU A 34 3.73 -14.09 -8.13
C LEU A 34 3.54 -13.77 -6.64
N ALA A 35 4.57 -13.22 -5.99
CA ALA A 35 4.48 -12.78 -4.60
C ALA A 35 3.42 -11.69 -4.40
N ASP A 36 3.40 -10.69 -5.28
CA ASP A 36 2.41 -9.60 -5.27
C ASP A 36 0.98 -10.12 -5.50
N SER A 37 0.82 -11.11 -6.38
CA SER A 37 -0.47 -11.78 -6.59
C SER A 37 -0.96 -12.49 -5.33
N TRP A 38 -0.07 -13.18 -4.61
CA TRP A 38 -0.41 -13.83 -3.34
C TRP A 38 -0.68 -12.82 -2.22
N LEU A 39 0.04 -11.69 -2.19
CA LEU A 39 -0.22 -10.60 -1.25
C LEU A 39 -1.64 -10.05 -1.47
N SER A 40 -1.99 -9.75 -2.71
CA SER A 40 -3.32 -9.25 -3.10
C SER A 40 -4.44 -10.24 -2.78
N TYR A 41 -4.16 -11.54 -2.87
CA TYR A 41 -5.09 -12.60 -2.47
C TYR A 41 -5.19 -12.78 -0.94
N GLY A 42 -4.23 -12.27 -0.18
CA GLY A 42 -4.17 -12.36 1.29
C GLY A 42 -3.41 -13.57 1.84
N ASP A 43 -2.74 -14.37 1.00
CA ASP A 43 -1.86 -15.45 1.45
C ASP A 43 -0.46 -14.91 1.74
N LEU A 44 -0.30 -14.30 2.92
CA LEU A 44 0.95 -13.66 3.33
C LEU A 44 2.14 -14.63 3.40
N ASN A 45 1.89 -15.91 3.67
CA ASN A 45 2.96 -16.92 3.74
C ASN A 45 3.51 -17.24 2.34
N LYS A 46 2.64 -17.42 1.35
CA LYS A 46 3.08 -17.61 -0.05
C LYS A 46 3.68 -16.34 -0.62
N ALA A 47 3.13 -15.18 -0.30
CA ALA A 47 3.70 -13.89 -0.67
C ALA A 47 5.12 -13.73 -0.12
N GLU A 48 5.32 -13.98 1.17
CA GLU A 48 6.64 -13.89 1.82
C GLU A 48 7.64 -14.85 1.19
N TYR A 49 7.23 -16.10 0.93
CA TYR A 49 8.07 -17.11 0.30
C TYR A 49 8.60 -16.68 -1.08
N TRP A 50 7.71 -16.19 -1.96
CA TRP A 50 8.10 -15.77 -3.31
C TRP A 50 8.84 -14.43 -3.31
N ALA A 51 8.46 -13.50 -2.44
CA ALA A 51 9.16 -12.23 -2.26
C ALA A 51 10.60 -12.46 -1.80
N GLN A 52 10.81 -13.38 -0.84
CA GLN A 52 12.15 -13.73 -0.36
C GLN A 52 13.03 -14.27 -1.49
N LYS A 53 12.52 -15.20 -2.32
CA LYS A 53 13.25 -15.73 -3.47
C LYS A 53 13.67 -14.63 -4.46
N ALA A 54 12.74 -13.73 -4.80
CA ALA A 54 13.04 -12.62 -5.70
C ALA A 54 14.07 -11.64 -5.10
N ALA A 55 13.96 -11.35 -3.80
CA ALA A 55 14.87 -10.47 -3.08
C ALA A 55 16.29 -11.05 -2.94
N ASP A 56 16.40 -12.37 -2.74
CA ASP A 56 17.67 -13.10 -2.72
C ASP A 56 18.35 -13.09 -4.09
N ASN A 57 17.55 -13.06 -5.17
CA ASN A 57 18.00 -12.88 -6.55
C ASN A 57 18.20 -11.41 -6.95
N GLY A 58 18.18 -10.47 -5.99
CA GLY A 58 18.52 -9.06 -6.20
C GLY A 58 17.39 -8.19 -6.75
N ASP A 59 16.14 -8.65 -6.71
CA ASP A 59 15.01 -7.79 -7.09
C ASP A 59 14.72 -6.72 -6.03
N ALA A 60 14.76 -5.46 -6.44
CA ALA A 60 14.60 -4.32 -5.54
C ALA A 60 13.16 -4.16 -5.05
N ASP A 61 12.17 -4.38 -5.92
CA ASP A 61 10.75 -4.27 -5.57
C ASP A 61 10.34 -5.44 -4.67
N ALA A 62 10.94 -6.62 -4.85
CA ALA A 62 10.76 -7.73 -3.92
C ALA A 62 11.30 -7.43 -2.52
N CYS A 63 12.40 -6.67 -2.39
CA CYS A 63 12.85 -6.20 -1.09
C CYS A 63 11.83 -5.25 -0.45
N ALA A 64 11.20 -4.37 -1.25
CA ALA A 64 10.13 -3.48 -0.78
C ALA A 64 8.86 -4.25 -0.37
N LEU A 65 8.48 -5.26 -1.14
CA LEU A 65 7.33 -6.14 -0.87
C LEU A 65 7.56 -6.94 0.41
N LEU A 66 8.76 -7.50 0.60
CA LEU A 66 9.11 -8.22 1.82
C LEU A 66 9.09 -7.29 3.04
N ALA A 67 9.56 -6.04 2.90
CA ALA A 67 9.43 -5.04 3.94
C ALA A 67 7.96 -4.70 4.28
N GLN A 68 7.10 -4.59 3.26
CA GLN A 68 5.66 -4.38 3.44
C GLN A 68 5.02 -5.54 4.20
N ILE A 69 5.34 -6.78 3.84
CA ILE A 69 4.85 -7.98 4.55
C ILE A 69 5.25 -7.93 6.02
N LYS A 70 6.50 -7.55 6.33
CA LYS A 70 7.00 -7.43 7.71
C LYS A 70 6.39 -6.29 8.53
N ILE A 71 5.60 -5.40 7.94
CA ILE A 71 4.83 -4.38 8.69
C ILE A 71 3.32 -4.61 8.65
N THR A 72 2.86 -5.66 7.97
CA THR A 72 1.42 -5.98 7.79
C THR A 72 1.05 -7.37 8.31
N ASN A 73 1.93 -8.37 8.17
CA ASN A 73 1.72 -9.73 8.66
C ASN A 73 1.94 -9.79 10.18
N PRO A 74 0.89 -10.03 11.00
CA PRO A 74 1.06 -10.10 12.45
C PRO A 74 1.97 -11.23 12.92
N VAL A 75 2.16 -12.27 12.09
CA VAL A 75 3.00 -13.44 12.42
C VAL A 75 4.49 -13.14 12.25
N SER A 76 4.85 -12.35 11.24
CA SER A 76 6.25 -11.97 10.92
C SER A 76 6.53 -10.48 11.09
N LEU A 77 5.74 -9.80 11.94
CA LEU A 77 5.84 -8.36 12.19
C LEU A 77 7.21 -7.97 12.77
N ASP A 78 7.99 -7.20 12.01
CA ASP A 78 9.32 -6.73 12.39
C ASP A 78 9.66 -5.42 11.63
N TYR A 79 9.35 -4.28 12.26
CA TYR A 79 9.64 -2.96 11.70
C TYR A 79 11.15 -2.67 11.53
N PRO A 80 12.03 -3.00 12.49
CA PRO A 80 13.48 -2.87 12.31
C PRO A 80 14.04 -3.64 11.10
N ASP A 81 13.60 -4.87 10.87
CA ASP A 81 14.02 -5.66 9.71
C ASP A 81 13.40 -5.12 8.41
N ALA A 82 12.10 -4.78 8.43
CA ALA A 82 11.42 -4.12 7.32
C ALA A 82 12.15 -2.84 6.90
N LYS A 83 12.64 -2.04 7.85
CA LYS A 83 13.40 -0.82 7.56
C LYS A 83 14.67 -1.12 6.77
N LYS A 84 15.44 -2.14 7.15
CA LYS A 84 16.66 -2.54 6.44
C LYS A 84 16.36 -3.00 5.01
N LEU A 85 15.30 -3.77 4.84
CA LEU A 85 14.85 -4.26 3.53
C LEU A 85 14.37 -3.11 2.63
N ALA A 86 13.60 -2.18 3.18
CA ALA A 86 13.16 -0.99 2.44
C ALA A 86 14.34 -0.06 2.10
N GLU A 87 15.32 0.12 3.00
CA GLU A 87 16.56 0.84 2.70
C GLU A 87 17.37 0.16 1.59
N LYS A 88 17.44 -1.18 1.57
CA LYS A 88 18.05 -1.95 0.47
C LYS A 88 17.31 -1.69 -0.86
N ALA A 89 15.98 -1.69 -0.84
CA ALA A 89 15.16 -1.40 -2.03
C ALA A 89 15.41 0.02 -2.57
N VAL A 90 15.43 1.03 -1.69
CA VAL A 90 15.72 2.43 -2.05
C VAL A 90 17.12 2.57 -2.64
N ASN A 91 18.13 1.95 -2.02
CA ASN A 91 19.50 1.99 -2.53
C ASN A 91 19.66 1.32 -3.90
N ALA A 92 18.74 0.43 -4.27
CA ALA A 92 18.67 -0.20 -5.58
C ALA A 92 17.75 0.54 -6.57
N GLY A 93 17.19 1.69 -6.18
CA GLY A 93 16.38 2.56 -7.04
C GLY A 93 14.88 2.21 -7.11
N SER A 94 14.36 1.40 -6.19
CA SER A 94 12.94 1.04 -6.17
C SER A 94 12.07 2.18 -5.63
N LYS A 95 11.10 2.63 -6.45
CA LYS A 95 10.06 3.60 -6.07
C LYS A 95 9.09 3.05 -5.03
N THR A 96 8.71 1.77 -5.17
CA THR A 96 7.98 1.05 -4.13
C THR A 96 8.77 1.00 -2.82
N GLY A 97 10.09 0.83 -2.91
CA GLY A 97 10.99 0.92 -1.75
C GLY A 97 10.94 2.28 -1.05
N GLU A 98 10.89 3.38 -1.79
CA GLU A 98 10.77 4.73 -1.23
C GLU A 98 9.48 4.90 -0.45
N ILE A 99 8.36 4.41 -0.99
CA ILE A 99 7.04 4.46 -0.35
C ILE A 99 7.01 3.61 0.93
N THR A 100 7.48 2.37 0.84
CA THR A 100 7.52 1.47 2.00
C THR A 100 8.44 2.02 3.09
N LEU A 101 9.62 2.54 2.73
CA LEU A 101 10.53 3.16 3.69
C LEU A 101 9.89 4.40 4.34
N ALA A 102 9.22 5.25 3.57
CA ALA A 102 8.53 6.41 4.11
C ALA A 102 7.44 6.00 5.13
N ARG A 103 6.65 4.96 4.83
CA ARG A 103 5.63 4.40 5.73
C ARG A 103 6.23 3.88 7.03
N ILE A 104 7.39 3.23 6.95
CA ILE A 104 8.15 2.76 8.11
C ILE A 104 8.69 3.95 8.92
N LEU A 105 9.22 4.98 8.26
CA LEU A 105 9.84 6.13 8.91
C LEU A 105 8.85 7.04 9.65
N VAL A 106 7.56 6.98 9.34
CA VAL A 106 6.51 7.71 10.09
C VAL A 106 5.90 6.89 11.22
N ASN A 107 6.27 5.61 11.35
CA ASN A 107 5.73 4.70 12.35
C ASN A 107 6.68 4.55 13.55
N THR A 108 6.18 4.76 14.77
CA THR A 108 6.98 4.67 16.00
C THR A 108 7.49 3.26 16.31
N GLN A 109 6.89 2.22 15.72
CA GLN A 109 7.37 0.84 15.85
C GLN A 109 8.73 0.62 15.17
N ALA A 110 9.12 1.48 14.23
CA ALA A 110 10.45 1.48 13.60
C ALA A 110 11.50 2.31 14.36
N GLY A 111 11.17 2.80 15.55
CA GLY A 111 12.00 3.72 16.34
C GLY A 111 11.52 5.17 16.26
N ARG A 112 12.42 6.14 16.45
CA ARG A 112 12.08 7.56 16.37
C ARG A 112 11.68 7.92 14.92
N PRO A 113 10.47 8.45 14.68
CA PRO A 113 10.04 8.83 13.35
C PRO A 113 10.91 9.93 12.70
N ASP A 114 11.00 9.88 11.37
CA ASP A 114 11.70 10.85 10.51
C ASP A 114 10.79 11.29 9.35
N TYR A 115 9.85 12.17 9.68
CA TYR A 115 8.88 12.72 8.73
C TYR A 115 9.52 13.51 7.58
N PRO A 116 10.54 14.38 7.79
CA PRO A 116 11.19 15.07 6.69
C PRO A 116 11.78 14.12 5.65
N LYS A 117 12.47 13.05 6.08
CA LYS A 117 12.99 12.04 5.16
C LYS A 117 11.88 11.27 4.45
N ALA A 118 10.82 10.88 5.18
CA ALA A 118 9.66 10.21 4.59
C ALA A 118 9.01 11.06 3.48
N ILE A 119 8.80 12.35 3.74
CA ILE A 119 8.22 13.30 2.77
C ILE A 119 9.12 13.42 1.54
N SER A 120 10.44 13.53 1.71
CA SER A 120 11.38 13.61 0.59
C SER A 120 11.36 12.37 -0.29
N LEU A 121 11.28 11.17 0.31
CA LEU A 121 11.18 9.90 -0.42
C LEU A 121 9.89 9.84 -1.23
N LEU A 122 8.75 10.21 -0.64
CA LEU A 122 7.46 10.19 -1.33
C LEU A 122 7.35 11.24 -2.43
N GLN A 123 7.95 12.41 -2.23
CA GLN A 123 8.05 13.43 -3.29
C GLN A 123 8.81 12.85 -4.48
N ASN A 124 9.94 12.18 -4.25
CA ASN A 124 10.70 11.55 -5.33
C ASN A 124 9.94 10.38 -5.98
N ALA A 125 9.17 9.61 -5.21
CA ALA A 125 8.34 8.52 -5.74
C ALA A 125 7.10 8.99 -6.52
N SER A 126 6.72 10.25 -6.40
CA SER A 126 5.54 10.84 -7.07
C SER A 126 5.89 11.83 -8.19
N GLU A 127 7.17 11.96 -8.54
CA GLU A 127 7.65 12.82 -9.65
C GLU A 127 7.18 12.34 -11.02
N ASP A 128 7.22 11.02 -11.26
CA ASP A 128 6.79 10.40 -12.50
C ASP A 128 5.35 9.88 -12.37
N LEU A 129 4.40 10.58 -12.99
CA LEU A 129 2.98 10.27 -12.90
C LEU A 129 2.57 9.05 -13.73
N ASP A 130 3.43 8.58 -14.65
CA ASP A 130 3.18 7.37 -15.43
C ASP A 130 3.61 6.10 -14.68
N ASN A 131 4.23 6.25 -13.50
CA ASN A 131 4.60 5.15 -12.62
C ASN A 131 3.48 4.86 -11.62
N ASP A 132 3.07 3.60 -11.51
CA ASP A 132 2.03 3.15 -10.57
C ASP A 132 2.32 3.55 -9.11
N SER A 133 3.60 3.71 -8.75
CA SER A 133 4.04 4.19 -7.43
C SER A 133 3.54 5.60 -7.09
N ALA A 134 3.25 6.44 -8.08
CA ALA A 134 2.85 7.83 -7.86
C ALA A 134 1.54 7.95 -7.08
N VAL A 135 0.60 7.01 -7.29
CA VAL A 135 -0.67 6.93 -6.57
C VAL A 135 -0.40 6.78 -5.06
N ASP A 136 0.26 5.70 -4.67
CA ASP A 136 0.54 5.37 -3.27
C ASP A 136 1.41 6.44 -2.58
N ALA A 137 2.39 6.98 -3.31
CA ALA A 137 3.24 8.05 -2.80
C ALA A 137 2.44 9.32 -2.45
N GLN A 138 1.53 9.72 -3.34
CA GLN A 138 0.65 10.87 -3.12
C GLN A 138 -0.38 10.61 -2.03
N MET A 139 -0.95 9.40 -1.95
CA MET A 139 -1.83 9.01 -0.84
C MET A 139 -1.13 9.15 0.51
N LEU A 140 0.09 8.63 0.65
CA LEU A 140 0.81 8.70 1.91
C LEU A 140 1.26 10.13 2.26
N LEU A 141 1.66 10.95 1.26
CA LEU A 141 1.91 12.38 1.47
C LEU A 141 0.68 13.09 2.01
N GLY A 142 -0.48 12.86 1.39
CA GLY A 142 -1.75 13.42 1.83
C GLY A 142 -2.06 13.03 3.28
N LEU A 143 -1.89 11.75 3.61
CA LEU A 143 -2.15 11.24 4.96
C LEU A 143 -1.19 11.84 6.01
N ILE A 144 0.09 12.02 5.68
CA ILE A 144 1.06 12.66 6.58
C ILE A 144 0.63 14.10 6.92
N TYR A 145 0.25 14.90 5.91
CA TYR A 145 -0.22 16.28 6.13
C TYR A 145 -1.57 16.33 6.84
N ALA A 146 -2.49 15.41 6.54
CA ALA A 146 -3.77 15.29 7.23
C ALA A 146 -3.62 14.85 8.70
N ASN A 147 -2.61 14.03 9.00
CA ASN A 147 -2.38 13.53 10.35
C ASN A 147 -1.84 14.62 11.27
N GLY A 148 -0.86 15.41 10.81
CA GLY A 148 -0.28 16.49 11.60
C GLY A 148 0.51 16.02 12.82
N VAL A 149 1.01 14.79 12.79
CA VAL A 149 1.95 14.25 13.78
C VAL A 149 3.35 14.35 13.18
N GLY A 150 4.32 14.83 13.97
CA GLY A 150 5.71 15.03 13.54
C GLY A 150 5.96 16.21 12.60
N ILE A 151 4.93 16.66 11.88
CA ILE A 151 4.85 17.94 11.16
C ILE A 151 3.51 18.62 11.47
N ALA A 152 3.40 19.93 11.24
CA ALA A 152 2.11 20.63 11.37
C ALA A 152 1.08 20.09 10.36
N ALA A 153 -0.16 19.94 10.79
CA ALA A 153 -1.27 19.59 9.90
C ALA A 153 -1.45 20.66 8.81
N ASP A 154 -1.78 20.21 7.60
CA ASP A 154 -2.07 21.09 6.46
C ASP A 154 -3.10 20.39 5.56
N ASP A 155 -4.38 20.54 5.90
CA ASP A 155 -5.49 19.91 5.18
C ASP A 155 -5.58 20.38 3.71
N GLY A 156 -5.10 21.60 3.42
CA GLY A 156 -5.03 22.13 2.06
C GLY A 156 -4.02 21.35 1.20
N LYS A 157 -2.81 21.11 1.73
CA LYS A 157 -1.84 20.21 1.07
C LYS A 157 -2.33 18.78 1.01
N ALA A 158 -2.93 18.28 2.07
CA ALA A 158 -3.45 16.92 2.10
C ALA A 158 -4.48 16.71 0.98
N ALA A 159 -5.48 17.59 0.87
CA ALA A 159 -6.46 17.56 -0.21
C ALA A 159 -5.82 17.68 -1.60
N TRP A 160 -4.78 18.52 -1.75
CA TRP A 160 -4.04 18.63 -3.01
C TRP A 160 -3.37 17.32 -3.42
N TYR A 161 -2.71 16.62 -2.48
CA TYR A 161 -2.08 15.32 -2.75
C TYR A 161 -3.11 14.23 -3.04
N PHE A 162 -4.19 14.15 -2.25
CA PHE A 162 -5.26 13.16 -2.49
C PHE A 162 -5.92 13.35 -3.84
N LYS A 163 -6.23 14.59 -4.23
CA LYS A 163 -6.84 14.89 -5.53
C LYS A 163 -5.92 14.49 -6.69
N ARG A 164 -4.61 14.72 -6.57
CA ARG A 164 -3.63 14.26 -7.58
C ARG A 164 -3.61 12.74 -7.69
N SER A 165 -3.60 12.05 -6.55
CA SER A 165 -3.61 10.58 -6.53
C SER A 165 -4.90 10.04 -7.16
N SER A 166 -6.05 10.57 -6.75
CA SER A 166 -7.37 10.22 -7.28
C SER A 166 -7.49 10.50 -8.79
N ALA A 167 -6.79 11.51 -9.32
CA ALA A 167 -6.80 11.83 -10.75
C ALA A 167 -6.07 10.81 -11.64
N ILE A 168 -5.09 10.08 -11.09
CA ILE A 168 -4.36 9.00 -11.79
C ILE A 168 -4.79 7.60 -11.32
N SER A 169 -5.86 7.51 -10.53
CA SER A 169 -6.46 6.25 -10.07
C SER A 169 -7.97 6.28 -10.27
N ARG A 170 -8.74 6.60 -9.22
CA ARG A 170 -10.19 6.77 -9.26
C ARG A 170 -10.57 8.02 -8.48
N THR A 171 -11.37 8.90 -9.09
CA THR A 171 -11.84 10.14 -8.47
C THR A 171 -12.45 9.87 -7.08
N GLY A 172 -12.01 10.63 -6.07
CA GLY A 172 -12.45 10.53 -4.68
C GLY A 172 -11.93 9.33 -3.87
N TYR A 173 -11.18 8.39 -4.48
CA TYR A 173 -10.71 7.18 -3.79
C TYR A 173 -9.67 7.47 -2.70
N SER A 174 -8.73 8.38 -2.94
CA SER A 174 -7.66 8.68 -1.98
C SER A 174 -8.19 9.38 -0.73
N GLU A 175 -9.18 10.24 -0.90
CA GLU A 175 -9.92 10.91 0.17
C GLU A 175 -10.72 9.88 1.00
N TYR A 176 -11.38 8.93 0.33
CA TYR A 176 -12.05 7.81 0.99
C TYR A 176 -11.07 7.00 1.83
N TRP A 177 -9.95 6.61 1.23
CA TRP A 177 -8.91 5.84 1.90
C TRP A 177 -8.39 6.57 3.14
N ALA A 178 -8.13 7.88 3.05
CA ALA A 178 -7.72 8.69 4.20
C ALA A 178 -8.79 8.71 5.30
N GLY A 179 -10.07 8.82 4.93
CA GLY A 179 -11.21 8.71 5.83
C GLY A 179 -11.20 7.39 6.61
N MET A 180 -11.03 6.28 5.90
CA MET A 180 -10.93 4.94 6.49
C MET A 180 -9.69 4.75 7.37
N MET A 181 -8.56 5.35 6.98
CA MET A 181 -7.34 5.35 7.80
C MET A 181 -7.55 6.04 9.14
N PHE A 182 -8.23 7.19 9.18
CA PHE A 182 -8.57 7.84 10.45
C PHE A 182 -9.68 7.12 11.21
N LEU A 183 -10.59 6.41 10.54
CA LEU A 183 -11.62 5.64 11.23
C LEU A 183 -11.03 4.40 11.94
N ASN A 184 -10.16 3.68 11.24
CA ASN A 184 -9.58 2.42 11.70
C ASN A 184 -8.29 2.60 12.51
N GLY A 185 -7.58 3.69 12.26
CA GLY A 185 -6.25 3.93 12.81
C GLY A 185 -5.19 2.96 12.27
N GLU A 186 -3.94 3.26 12.60
CA GLU A 186 -2.79 2.44 12.34
C GLU A 186 -1.82 2.55 13.53
N PRO A 187 -1.59 1.46 14.28
CA PRO A 187 -0.70 1.48 15.44
C PRO A 187 0.67 2.09 15.12
N GLY A 188 1.05 3.09 15.92
CA GLY A 188 2.33 3.79 15.79
C GLY A 188 2.39 4.88 14.72
N PHE A 189 1.33 5.09 13.93
CA PHE A 189 1.28 6.15 12.92
C PHE A 189 -0.01 6.99 12.96
N ILE A 190 -1.19 6.37 12.84
CA ILE A 190 -2.49 7.05 12.79
C ILE A 190 -3.33 6.68 14.01
N GLU A 191 -3.69 7.66 14.83
CA GLU A 191 -4.69 7.45 15.88
C GLU A 191 -6.10 7.50 15.28
N LYS A 192 -7.01 6.66 15.80
CA LYS A 192 -8.42 6.71 15.43
C LYS A 192 -9.00 8.09 15.72
N ASN A 193 -9.61 8.70 14.73
CA ASN A 193 -10.20 10.03 14.83
C ASN A 193 -11.46 10.14 13.96
N LYS A 194 -12.63 10.01 14.60
CA LYS A 194 -13.95 10.08 13.93
C LYS A 194 -14.15 11.41 13.19
N GLN A 195 -13.66 12.53 13.73
CA GLN A 195 -13.84 13.85 13.10
C GLN A 195 -13.03 13.96 11.80
N LYS A 196 -11.76 13.54 11.80
CA LYS A 196 -10.94 13.49 10.57
C LYS A 196 -11.52 12.49 9.58
N ALA A 197 -11.99 11.34 10.05
CA ALA A 197 -12.66 10.36 9.19
C ALA A 197 -13.85 10.99 8.46
N LEU A 198 -14.78 11.63 9.19
CA LEU A 198 -15.92 12.34 8.61
C LEU A 198 -15.49 13.44 7.63
N HIS A 199 -14.44 14.21 7.95
CA HIS A 199 -13.93 15.26 7.07
C HIS A 199 -13.49 14.71 5.71
N TRP A 200 -12.65 13.68 5.68
CA TRP A 200 -12.12 13.10 4.45
C TRP A 200 -13.14 12.26 3.69
N LEU A 201 -14.04 11.54 4.37
CA LEU A 201 -15.17 10.84 3.74
C LEU A 201 -16.14 11.82 3.07
N ASN A 202 -16.41 12.97 3.70
CA ASN A 202 -17.23 14.02 3.08
C ASN A 202 -16.58 14.56 1.81
N LEU A 203 -15.26 14.84 1.83
CA LEU A 203 -14.54 15.28 0.63
C LEU A 203 -14.59 14.23 -0.49
N SER A 204 -14.41 12.96 -0.14
CA SER A 204 -14.56 11.83 -1.07
C SER A 204 -15.95 11.80 -1.73
N CYS A 205 -17.01 11.97 -0.92
CA CYS A 205 -18.38 12.04 -1.40
C CYS A 205 -18.61 13.23 -2.35
N LEU A 206 -18.08 14.41 -2.02
CA LEU A 206 -18.19 15.62 -2.83
C LEU A 206 -17.45 15.50 -4.18
N GLU A 207 -16.40 14.70 -4.26
CA GLU A 207 -15.72 14.37 -5.52
C GLU A 207 -16.47 13.28 -6.34
N GLY A 208 -17.55 12.72 -5.80
CA GLY A 208 -18.44 11.77 -6.48
C GLY A 208 -18.09 10.30 -6.26
N PHE A 209 -17.36 9.96 -5.19
CA PHE A 209 -17.09 8.57 -4.82
C PHE A 209 -18.19 8.05 -3.89
N ASP A 210 -19.17 7.33 -4.45
CA ASP A 210 -20.39 6.89 -3.76
C ASP A 210 -20.12 6.16 -2.43
N THR A 211 -19.11 5.28 -2.38
CA THR A 211 -18.74 4.56 -1.15
C THR A 211 -18.27 5.51 -0.05
N GLY A 212 -17.68 6.66 -0.40
CA GLY A 212 -17.36 7.72 0.55
C GLY A 212 -18.60 8.38 1.14
N CYS A 213 -19.66 8.57 0.35
CA CYS A 213 -20.95 9.07 0.82
C CYS A 213 -21.60 8.09 1.78
N GLU A 214 -21.64 6.81 1.43
CA GLU A 214 -22.25 5.74 2.23
C GLU A 214 -21.60 5.62 3.62
N GLU A 215 -20.26 5.62 3.69
CA GLU A 215 -19.53 5.57 4.95
C GLU A 215 -19.70 6.87 5.77
N PHE A 216 -19.73 8.04 5.12
CA PHE A 216 -20.02 9.30 5.79
C PHE A 216 -21.41 9.28 6.44
N GLU A 217 -22.44 8.89 5.68
CA GLU A 217 -23.81 8.78 6.19
C GLU A 217 -23.90 7.77 7.34
N THR A 218 -23.29 6.59 7.19
CA THR A 218 -23.25 5.57 8.24
C THR A 218 -22.63 6.11 9.52
N LEU A 219 -21.51 6.84 9.42
CA LEU A 219 -20.77 7.35 10.56
C LEU A 219 -21.44 8.58 11.23
N THR A 220 -22.27 9.33 10.49
CA THR A 220 -23.08 10.44 11.01
C THR A 220 -24.39 9.98 11.67
N ASN A 221 -25.00 8.92 11.16
CA ASN A 221 -26.32 8.45 11.59
C ASN A 221 -26.26 7.33 12.65
N GLY A 222 -25.11 6.67 12.83
CA GLY A 222 -24.83 5.69 13.88
C GLY A 222 -24.16 6.28 15.11
#